data_AF-A0A195C2G9-F1
#
_entry.id   AF-A0A195C2G9-F1
#
_cell.length_a   1.000
_cell.length_b   1.000
_cell.length_c   1.000
_cell.angle_alpha   90.00
_cell.angle_beta   90.00
_cell.angle_gamma   90.00
#
_symmetry.space_group_name_H-M   'P 1'
#
loop_
_entity.id
_entity.type
_entity.pdbx_description
1 polymer ?
#
loop_
_entity_poly.entity_id
_entity_poly.type
_entity_poly.pdbx_seq_one_letter_code
_entity_poly.pdbx_strand_id
1 'polypeptide(L)'
;MESICSHYYNIVYKISSFTGMWPYLKPKTRIFRIALLTIILLTILIPQIAYQFMCKRNLHCTFQAMTAYLLSFVALLKMYTFQFNIHTIKNLTQHLLYDWKELNSYEEYEIMKSYAANGRRFSLIYSGEIKLIND
;
A
#
# COMPACT_ATOMS: atom_id res chain seq x y z
N MET A 1 1.41 -26.23 -4.20
CA MET A 1 1.95 -25.04 -4.88
C MET A 1 1.00 -23.84 -4.75
N GLU A 2 -0.24 -23.92 -5.27
CA GLU A 2 -1.24 -22.83 -5.18
C GLU A 2 -1.60 -22.43 -3.74
N SER A 3 -1.68 -23.39 -2.80
CA SER A 3 -1.97 -23.08 -1.38
C SER A 3 -0.87 -22.26 -0.70
N ILE A 4 0.39 -22.45 -1.08
CA ILE A 4 1.55 -21.77 -0.49
C ILE A 4 1.69 -20.36 -1.06
N CYS A 5 1.58 -20.22 -2.39
CA CYS A 5 1.48 -18.93 -3.04
C CYS A 5 0.31 -18.12 -2.46
N SER A 6 -0.87 -18.74 -2.32
CA SER A 6 -2.03 -18.13 -1.67
C SER A 6 -1.71 -17.69 -0.24
N HIS A 7 -1.03 -18.52 0.57
CA HIS A 7 -0.71 -18.17 1.95
C HIS A 7 0.11 -16.87 2.08
N TYR A 8 1.18 -16.70 1.31
CA TYR A 8 2.02 -15.49 1.39
C TYR A 8 1.34 -14.26 0.78
N TYR A 9 0.73 -14.41 -0.40
CA TYR A 9 0.14 -13.29 -1.12
C TYR A 9 -1.27 -12.91 -0.65
N ASN A 10 -1.96 -13.75 0.12
CA ASN A 10 -3.30 -13.42 0.65
C ASN A 10 -3.26 -12.21 1.60
N ILE A 11 -2.19 -12.03 2.39
CA ILE A 11 -2.03 -10.83 3.23
C ILE A 11 -1.82 -9.59 2.37
N VAL A 12 -0.92 -9.66 1.39
CA VAL A 12 -0.69 -8.58 0.42
C VAL A 12 -1.99 -8.23 -0.29
N TYR A 13 -2.75 -9.25 -0.73
CA TYR A 13 -4.06 -9.12 -1.36
C TYR A 13 -5.06 -8.42 -0.44
N LYS A 14 -5.20 -8.83 0.82
CA LYS A 14 -6.13 -8.21 1.78
C LYS A 14 -5.80 -6.73 2.01
N ILE A 15 -4.53 -6.42 2.30
CA ILE A 15 -4.08 -5.06 2.60
C ILE A 15 -4.23 -4.16 1.36
N SER A 16 -3.74 -4.60 0.20
CA SER A 16 -3.83 -3.83 -1.04
C SER A 16 -5.28 -3.73 -1.57
N SER A 17 -6.11 -4.74 -1.36
CA SER A 17 -7.53 -4.67 -1.68
C SER A 17 -8.18 -3.60 -0.83
N PHE A 18 -7.98 -3.64 0.50
CA PHE A 18 -8.53 -2.66 1.45
C PHE A 18 -8.25 -1.21 1.04
N THR A 19 -7.00 -0.91 0.65
CA THR A 19 -6.59 0.42 0.18
C THR A 19 -7.02 0.76 -1.25
N GLY A 20 -7.67 -0.16 -1.97
CA GLY A 20 -8.06 0.01 -3.37
C GLY A 20 -6.89 -0.13 -4.36
N MET A 21 -5.72 -0.54 -3.88
CA MET A 21 -4.49 -0.74 -4.64
C MET A 21 -4.46 -2.10 -5.39
N TRP A 22 -5.32 -3.06 -5.09
CA TRP A 22 -5.23 -4.35 -5.79
C TRP A 22 -5.51 -4.23 -7.31
N PRO A 23 -4.60 -4.69 -8.21
CA PRO A 23 -4.72 -4.51 -9.66
C PRO A 23 -5.88 -5.26 -10.32
N TYR A 24 -6.45 -6.28 -9.67
CA TYR A 24 -7.61 -7.03 -10.18
C TYR A 24 -8.93 -6.68 -9.49
N LEU A 25 -8.96 -5.60 -8.71
CA LEU A 25 -10.20 -5.12 -8.10
C LEU A 25 -11.20 -4.66 -9.18
N LYS A 26 -12.50 -4.94 -8.99
CA LYS A 26 -13.56 -4.49 -9.91
C LYS A 26 -13.49 -2.96 -10.10
N PRO A 27 -13.60 -2.44 -11.33
CA PRO A 27 -13.45 -1.00 -11.60
C PRO A 27 -14.33 -0.10 -10.72
N LYS A 28 -15.62 -0.47 -10.55
CA LYS A 28 -16.56 0.26 -9.70
C LYS A 28 -16.13 0.30 -8.23
N THR A 29 -15.73 -0.85 -7.68
CA THR A 29 -15.26 -0.96 -6.29
C THR A 29 -13.95 -0.20 -6.07
N ARG A 30 -13.04 -0.23 -7.05
CA ARG A 30 -11.79 0.52 -7.03
C ARG A 30 -12.05 2.03 -6.97
N ILE A 31 -12.85 2.55 -7.91
CA ILE A 31 -13.18 3.97 -7.96
C ILE A 31 -13.82 4.42 -6.65
N PHE A 32 -14.76 3.62 -6.11
CA PHE A 32 -15.38 3.91 -4.82
C PHE A 32 -14.36 4.00 -3.67
N ARG A 33 -13.44 3.04 -3.54
CA ARG A 33 -12.42 3.05 -2.47
C ARG A 33 -11.46 4.23 -2.60
N ILE A 34 -11.01 4.54 -3.82
CA ILE A 34 -10.11 5.68 -4.06
C ILE A 34 -10.82 7.00 -3.77
N ALA A 35 -12.06 7.16 -4.23
CA ALA A 35 -12.85 8.35 -3.97
C ALA A 35 -13.05 8.56 -2.46
N LEU A 36 -13.42 7.49 -1.73
CA LEU A 36 -13.55 7.53 -0.27
C LEU A 36 -12.25 7.95 0.42
N LEU A 37 -11.11 7.32 0.06
CA LEU A 37 -9.81 7.67 0.64
C LEU A 37 -9.38 9.10 0.30
N THR A 38 -9.68 9.56 -0.92
CA THR A 38 -9.42 10.94 -1.34
C THR A 38 -10.23 11.93 -0.50
N ILE A 39 -11.52 11.67 -0.30
CA ILE A 39 -12.40 12.52 0.52
C ILE A 39 -11.87 12.59 1.97
N ILE A 40 -11.46 11.46 2.55
CA ILE A 40 -10.88 11.41 3.90
C ILE A 40 -9.61 12.26 3.96
N LEU A 41 -8.68 12.11 3.01
CA LEU A 41 -7.43 12.88 2.98
C LEU A 41 -7.67 14.38 2.77
N LEU A 42 -8.63 14.77 1.93
CA LEU A 42 -9.03 16.17 1.76
C LEU A 42 -9.63 16.75 3.05
N THR A 43 -10.44 15.97 3.76
CA THR A 43 -11.02 16.38 5.04
C THR A 43 -9.94 16.63 6.10
N ILE A 44 -8.82 15.89 6.04
CA ILE A 44 -7.65 16.09 6.91
C ILE A 44 -6.82 17.30 6.46
N LEU A 45 -6.70 17.55 5.16
CA LEU A 45 -5.92 18.66 4.61
C LEU A 45 -6.51 20.03 4.94
N ILE A 46 -7.84 20.18 4.92
CA ILE A 46 -8.51 21.45 5.21
C ILE A 46 -8.10 22.03 6.59
N PRO A 47 -8.22 21.30 7.71
CA PRO A 47 -7.78 21.79 9.02
C PRO A 47 -6.27 21.96 9.11
N GLN A 48 -5.47 21.12 8.43
CA GLN A 48 -4.00 21.29 8.39
C GLN A 48 -3.60 22.62 7.73
N ILE A 49 -4.24 22.98 6.63
CA ILE A 49 -4.01 24.26 5.93
C ILE A 49 -4.48 25.43 6.80
N ALA A 50 -5.69 25.34 7.39
CA ALA A 50 -6.20 26.38 8.28
C ALA A 50 -5.29 26.59 9.50
N TYR A 51 -4.80 25.51 10.11
CA TYR A 51 -3.89 25.54 11.24
C TYR A 51 -2.55 26.20 10.88
N GLN A 52 -2.02 25.93 9.68
CA GLN A 52 -0.80 26.58 9.16
C GLN A 52 -0.96 28.11 9.06
N PHE A 53 -2.13 28.60 8.62
CA PHE A 53 -2.40 30.06 8.57
C PHE A 53 -2.60 30.68 9.96
N MET A 54 -3.10 29.91 10.93
CA MET A 54 -3.30 30.37 12.31
C MET A 54 -2.00 30.45 13.12
N CYS A 55 -1.00 29.61 12.82
CA CYS A 55 0.34 29.66 13.44
C CYS A 55 1.08 30.96 13.06
N LYS A 56 0.88 32.05 13.80
CA LYS A 56 1.66 33.29 13.65
C LYS A 56 3.05 33.12 14.28
N ARG A 57 4.10 33.11 13.44
CA ARG A 57 5.54 33.26 13.76
C ARG A 57 6.18 32.29 14.79
N ASN A 58 5.43 31.36 15.37
CA ASN A 58 5.97 30.30 16.23
C ASN A 58 6.61 29.20 15.39
N LEU A 59 7.95 29.17 15.33
CA LEU A 59 8.70 28.20 14.53
C LEU A 59 8.31 26.74 14.84
N HIS A 60 8.14 26.38 16.11
CA HIS A 60 7.73 25.02 16.49
C HIS A 60 6.35 24.62 15.94
N CYS A 61 5.36 25.54 16.02
CA CYS A 61 4.01 25.38 15.47
C CYS A 61 4.07 25.21 13.94
N THR A 62 4.86 26.05 13.27
CA THR A 62 5.05 26.01 11.81
C THR A 62 5.71 24.71 11.34
N PHE A 63 6.76 24.24 12.03
CA PHE A 63 7.41 22.97 11.65
C PHE A 63 6.45 21.79 11.81
N GLN A 64 5.74 21.71 12.93
CA GLN A 64 4.78 20.62 13.17
C GLN A 64 3.66 20.62 12.11
N ALA A 65 3.08 21.79 11.83
CA ALA A 65 2.05 21.94 10.80
C ALA A 65 2.57 21.63 9.39
N MET A 66 3.79 22.07 9.05
CA MET A 66 4.45 21.79 7.78
C MET A 66 4.71 20.30 7.59
N THR A 67 5.20 19.61 8.62
CA THR A 67 5.42 18.16 8.57
C THR A 67 4.11 17.39 8.36
N ALA A 68 3.04 17.77 9.07
CA ALA A 68 1.73 17.14 8.91
C ALA A 68 1.15 17.35 7.51
N TYR A 69 1.26 18.57 6.97
CA TYR A 69 0.85 18.90 5.61
C TYR A 69 1.63 18.11 4.55
N LEU A 70 2.96 18.06 4.67
CA LEU A 70 3.83 17.31 3.76
C LEU A 70 3.49 15.82 3.75
N LEU A 71 3.21 15.24 4.92
CA LEU A 71 2.83 13.83 5.03
C LEU A 71 1.52 13.53 4.28
N SER A 72 0.48 14.36 4.49
CA SER A 72 -0.80 14.23 3.78
C SER A 72 -0.64 14.39 2.26
N PHE A 73 0.18 15.35 1.84
CA PHE A 73 0.45 15.58 0.42
C PHE A 73 1.19 14.40 -0.23
N VAL A 74 2.23 13.87 0.42
CA VAL A 74 2.95 12.67 -0.05
C VAL A 74 2.01 11.46 -0.11
N ALA A 75 1.10 11.30 0.85
CA ALA A 75 0.12 10.22 0.84
C ALA A 75 -0.81 10.31 -0.39
N LEU A 76 -1.31 11.51 -0.72
CA LEU A 76 -2.10 11.74 -1.94
C LEU A 76 -1.30 11.46 -3.21
N LEU A 77 -0.06 11.96 -3.30
CA LEU A 77 0.79 11.71 -4.44
C LEU A 77 1.00 10.20 -4.65
N LYS A 78 1.38 9.47 -3.60
CA LYS A 78 1.56 8.01 -3.67
C LYS A 78 0.29 7.29 -4.11
N MET A 79 -0.87 7.68 -3.56
CA MET A 79 -2.17 7.15 -3.95
C MET A 79 -2.40 7.29 -5.45
N TYR A 80 -2.24 8.50 -6.01
CA TYR A 80 -2.47 8.73 -7.44
C TYR A 80 -1.39 8.13 -8.34
N THR A 81 -0.12 8.15 -7.94
CA THR A 81 0.97 7.48 -8.66
C THR A 81 0.67 5.99 -8.79
N PHE A 82 0.18 5.36 -7.72
CA PHE A 82 -0.21 3.95 -7.76
C PHE A 82 -1.34 3.71 -8.77
N GLN A 83 -2.35 4.57 -8.80
CA GLN A 83 -3.45 4.46 -9.77
C GLN A 83 -2.99 4.64 -11.21
N PHE A 84 -2.10 5.58 -11.46
CA PHE A 84 -1.54 5.80 -12.79
C PHE A 84 -0.72 4.58 -13.27
N ASN A 85 0.03 3.95 -12.36
CA ASN A 85 0.87 2.79 -12.65
C ASN A 85 0.15 1.43 -12.49
N ILE A 86 -1.18 1.42 -12.39
CA ILE A 86 -1.94 0.19 -12.09
C ILE A 86 -1.75 -0.91 -13.13
N HIS A 87 -1.54 -0.53 -14.40
CA HIS A 87 -1.27 -1.47 -15.48
C HIS A 87 0.08 -2.14 -15.33
N THR A 88 1.12 -1.37 -14.99
CA THR A 88 2.46 -1.89 -14.70
C THR A 88 2.42 -2.84 -13.51
N ILE A 89 1.72 -2.47 -12.44
CA ILE A 89 1.58 -3.29 -11.23
C ILE A 89 0.82 -4.58 -11.54
N LYS A 90 -0.23 -4.51 -12.37
CA LYS A 90 -0.93 -5.69 -12.86
C LYS A 90 0.01 -6.61 -13.62
N ASN A 91 0.79 -6.08 -14.56
CA ASN A 91 1.73 -6.88 -15.35
C ASN A 91 2.76 -7.58 -14.45
N LEU A 92 3.41 -6.84 -13.55
CA LEU A 92 4.36 -7.42 -12.59
C LEU A 92 3.72 -8.53 -11.73
N THR A 93 2.47 -8.33 -11.30
CA THR A 93 1.74 -9.35 -10.55
C THR A 93 1.44 -10.59 -11.40
N GLN A 94 1.13 -10.43 -12.69
CA GLN A 94 0.93 -11.57 -13.60
C GLN A 94 2.21 -12.37 -13.79
N HIS A 95 3.32 -11.69 -14.07
CA HIS A 95 4.63 -12.31 -14.21
C HIS A 95 5.02 -13.08 -12.94
N LEU A 96 4.89 -12.46 -11.76
CA LEU A 96 5.18 -13.12 -10.49
C LEU A 96 4.36 -14.41 -10.26
N LEU A 97 3.08 -14.40 -10.63
CA LEU A 97 2.22 -15.58 -10.52
C LEU A 97 2.54 -16.66 -11.56
N TYR A 98 3.01 -16.26 -12.74
CA TYR A 98 3.48 -17.17 -13.79
C TYR A 98 4.80 -17.82 -13.37
N ASP A 99 5.76 -17.03 -12.91
CA ASP A 99 7.07 -17.51 -12.45
C ASP A 99 6.91 -18.54 -11.32
N TRP A 100 5.91 -18.36 -10.43
CA TRP A 100 5.58 -19.33 -9.38
C TRP A 100 5.12 -20.70 -9.92
N LYS A 101 4.54 -20.75 -11.11
CA LYS A 101 4.07 -21.99 -11.76
C LYS A 101 5.16 -22.68 -12.57
N GLU A 102 6.14 -21.93 -13.04
CA GLU A 102 7.25 -22.40 -13.89
C GLU A 102 8.48 -22.85 -13.08
N LEU A 103 8.41 -22.84 -11.74
CA LEU A 103 9.53 -23.27 -10.89
C LEU A 103 9.86 -24.75 -11.13
N ASN A 104 11.09 -25.04 -11.55
CA ASN A 104 11.52 -26.37 -11.95
C ASN A 104 12.54 -26.99 -10.98
N SER A 105 13.21 -26.19 -10.16
CA SER A 105 14.19 -26.66 -9.18
C SER A 105 13.78 -26.35 -7.73
N TYR A 106 14.30 -27.18 -6.82
CA TYR A 106 14.15 -26.95 -5.38
C TYR A 106 14.80 -25.63 -4.92
N GLU A 107 15.91 -25.25 -5.54
CA GLU A 107 16.65 -24.03 -5.23
C GLU A 107 15.85 -22.77 -5.61
N GLU A 108 15.28 -22.73 -6.82
CA GLU A 108 14.39 -21.63 -7.24
C GLU A 108 13.17 -21.50 -6.33
N TYR A 109 12.61 -22.63 -5.90
CA TYR A 109 11.49 -22.66 -4.97
C TYR A 109 11.84 -22.03 -3.61
N GLU A 110 12.97 -22.41 -3.00
CA GLU A 110 13.37 -21.84 -1.71
C GLU A 110 13.71 -20.35 -1.81
N ILE A 111 14.29 -19.90 -2.93
CA ILE A 111 14.50 -18.46 -3.19
C ILE A 111 13.17 -17.73 -3.25
N MET A 112 12.23 -18.19 -4.09
CA MET A 112 10.92 -17.57 -4.26
C MET A 112 10.14 -17.52 -2.93
N LYS A 113 10.19 -18.61 -2.15
CA LYS A 113 9.58 -18.70 -0.82
C LYS A 113 10.18 -17.71 0.16
N SER A 114 11.50 -17.55 0.18
CA SER A 114 12.19 -16.55 1.03
C SER A 114 11.73 -15.12 0.72
N TYR A 115 11.66 -14.76 -0.57
CA TYR A 115 11.14 -13.46 -0.99
C TYR A 115 9.66 -13.27 -0.64
N ALA A 116 8.82 -14.29 -0.85
CA ALA A 116 7.40 -14.24 -0.50
C ALA A 116 7.19 -14.09 1.02
N ALA A 117 7.99 -14.78 1.84
CA ALA A 117 7.98 -14.66 3.30
C ALA A 117 8.39 -13.26 3.75
N ASN A 118 9.45 -12.69 3.17
CA ASN A 118 9.86 -11.32 3.45
C ASN A 118 8.79 -10.31 3.01
N GLY A 119 8.18 -10.48 1.84
CA GLY A 119 7.08 -9.65 1.36
C GLY A 119 5.86 -9.67 2.30
N ARG A 120 5.49 -10.85 2.82
CA ARG A 120 4.46 -10.99 3.86
C ARG A 120 4.83 -10.22 5.12
N ARG A 121 6.05 -10.40 5.64
CA ARG A 121 6.55 -9.71 6.85
C ARG A 121 6.51 -8.19 6.69
N PHE A 122 7.02 -7.66 5.57
CA PHE A 122 6.95 -6.23 5.30
C PHE A 122 5.51 -5.73 5.28
N SER A 123 4.61 -6.45 4.61
CA SER A 123 3.21 -6.05 4.52
C SER A 123 2.54 -5.95 5.89
N LEU A 124 2.79 -6.91 6.79
CA LEU A 124 2.28 -6.90 8.16
C LEU A 124 2.84 -5.76 9.01
N ILE A 125 4.15 -5.50 8.90
CA ILE A 125 4.81 -4.40 9.62
C ILE A 125 4.22 -3.06 9.17
N TYR A 126 4.09 -2.84 7.86
CA TYR A 126 3.57 -1.59 7.32
C TYR A 126 2.08 -1.37 7.61
N SER A 127 1.28 -2.43 7.72
CA SER A 127 -0.13 -2.32 8.12
C SER A 127 -0.34 -2.18 9.63
N GLY A 128 0.73 -2.24 10.43
CA GLY A 128 0.65 -2.17 11.89
C GLY A 128 0.09 -3.44 12.54
N GLU A 129 -0.01 -4.56 11.81
CA GLU A 129 -0.49 -5.83 12.33
C GLU A 129 0.65 -6.64 12.98
N ILE A 130 1.30 -6.03 13.98
CA ILE A 130 2.46 -6.59 14.69
C ILE A 130 2.11 -7.93 15.36
N LYS A 131 0.84 -8.12 15.74
CA LYS A 131 0.36 -9.36 16.39
C LYS A 131 0.52 -10.62 15.54
N LEU A 132 0.55 -10.52 14.21
CA LEU A 132 0.61 -11.66 13.28
C LEU A 132 2.02 -11.97 12.77
N ILE A 133 3.04 -11.30 13.28
CA ILE A 133 4.44 -11.50 12.86
C ILE A 133 5.04 -12.76 13.51
N ASN A 134 4.50 -13.17 14.67
CA ASN A 134 4.97 -14.32 15.43
C ASN A 134 4.17 -15.62 15.15
N ASP A 135 3.20 -15.58 14.22
CA ASP A 135 2.36 -16.71 13.76
C ASP A 135 2.72 -17.17 12.33
#